data_AF-A0A847Z694-F1
#
_entry.id   AF-A0A847Z694-F1
#
_cell.length_a   1.000
_cell.length_b   1.000
_cell.length_c   1.000
_cell.angle_alpha   90.00
_cell.angle_beta   90.00
_cell.angle_gamma   90.00
#
_symmetry.space_group_name_H-M   'P 1'
#
loop_
_entity.id
_entity.type
_entity.pdbx_description
1 polymer ?
#
loop_
_entity_poly.entity_id
_entity_poly.type
_entity_poly.pdbx_seq_one_letter_code
_entity_poly.pdbx_strand_id
1 'polypeptide(L)'
;MSFLDLIKNSVIKEFTGTITVGSVMLAVLISFIIALFIVFIYRKTFTGVVYSKSFVLCIILLSMITALIIKTISSNLALSLGMVGALSIVRFRTAVKEPVDTAFMFWAIAAGIMAGAGLYLIALIGSLILGVIYYISFGMGFKFKSQYLLVLRYNIISENEIVKRVHSLPKYKLKSKSFSKNIIESTYEIELFGKNKKKSRAASRQAAVALKGEDESDILYYFKDIEGLLNVSLISYQNDFGE
;
A
#
# COMPACT_ATOMS: atom_id res chain seq x y z
N MET A 1 30.03 -24.41 40.53
CA MET A 1 29.43 -24.70 39.21
C MET A 1 30.16 -23.85 38.19
N SER A 2 30.73 -24.45 37.14
CA SER A 2 31.51 -23.72 36.13
C SER A 2 30.58 -22.95 35.19
N PHE A 3 31.01 -21.79 34.68
CA PHE A 3 30.26 -21.02 33.66
C PHE A 3 29.91 -21.88 32.42
N LEU A 4 30.78 -22.83 32.08
CA LEU A 4 30.54 -23.78 30.99
C LEU A 4 29.39 -24.75 31.30
N ASP A 5 29.18 -25.12 32.56
CA ASP A 5 28.05 -25.98 32.96
C ASP A 5 26.73 -25.21 32.97
N LEU A 6 26.76 -23.92 33.32
CA LEU A 6 25.58 -23.05 33.24
C LEU A 6 25.13 -22.85 31.79
N ILE A 7 26.08 -22.62 30.87
CA ILE A 7 25.80 -22.51 29.44
C ILE A 7 25.32 -23.86 28.90
N LYS A 8 26.02 -24.96 29.19
CA LYS A 8 25.64 -26.29 28.71
C LYS A 8 24.25 -26.73 29.20
N ASN A 9 23.92 -26.49 30.46
CA ASN A 9 22.63 -26.90 31.02
C ASN A 9 21.46 -26.00 30.56
N SER A 10 21.69 -24.71 30.32
CA SER A 10 20.66 -23.82 29.74
C SER A 10 20.41 -24.14 28.27
N VAL A 11 21.47 -24.42 27.51
CA VAL A 11 21.43 -24.93 26.14
C VAL A 11 20.62 -26.24 26.11
N ILE A 12 20.98 -27.27 26.89
CA ILE A 12 20.31 -28.58 26.88
C ILE A 12 18.83 -28.50 27.31
N LYS A 13 18.47 -27.62 28.25
CA LYS A 13 17.05 -27.38 28.64
C LYS A 13 16.21 -26.78 27.51
N GLU A 14 16.79 -25.89 26.71
CA GLU A 14 16.13 -25.35 25.50
C GLU A 14 15.95 -26.41 24.41
N PHE A 15 16.94 -27.31 24.25
CA PHE A 15 16.89 -28.41 23.27
C PHE A 15 15.88 -29.51 23.57
N THR A 16 15.38 -29.60 24.81
CA THR A 16 14.42 -30.64 25.24
C THR A 16 12.96 -30.17 25.23
N GLY A 17 12.66 -29.00 24.66
CA GLY A 17 11.29 -28.56 24.43
C GLY A 17 10.54 -29.55 23.55
N THR A 18 9.59 -30.28 24.14
CA THR A 18 8.74 -31.23 23.41
C THR A 18 7.82 -30.46 22.46
N ILE A 19 8.08 -30.57 21.16
CA ILE A 19 7.21 -30.00 20.13
C ILE A 19 5.97 -30.88 20.03
N THR A 20 4.90 -30.50 20.71
CA THR A 20 3.61 -31.17 20.62
C THR A 20 2.85 -30.67 19.39
N VAL A 21 2.27 -31.58 18.59
CA VAL A 21 1.43 -31.26 17.41
C VAL A 21 0.35 -30.22 17.75
N GLY A 22 -0.29 -30.35 18.90
CA GLY A 22 -1.30 -29.40 19.38
C GLY A 22 -0.77 -27.98 19.54
N SER A 23 0.48 -27.80 19.97
CA SER A 23 1.11 -26.48 20.11
C SER A 23 1.42 -25.82 18.76
N VAL A 24 1.72 -26.63 17.73
CA VAL A 24 1.92 -26.17 16.35
C VAL A 24 0.61 -25.73 15.74
N MET A 25 -0.43 -26.56 15.87
CA MET A 25 -1.77 -26.23 15.42
C MET A 25 -2.29 -24.95 16.07
N LEU A 26 -2.07 -24.78 17.38
CA LEU A 26 -2.48 -23.57 18.10
C LEU A 26 -1.75 -22.33 17.57
N ALA A 27 -0.44 -22.40 17.36
CA ALA A 27 0.35 -21.27 16.86
C ALA A 27 -0.10 -20.83 15.45
N VAL A 28 -0.35 -21.80 14.56
CA VAL A 28 -0.84 -21.54 13.20
C VAL A 28 -2.27 -20.97 13.22
N LEU A 29 -3.13 -21.46 14.11
CA LEU A 29 -4.50 -20.98 14.22
C LEU A 29 -4.55 -19.55 14.76
N ILE A 30 -3.69 -19.22 15.73
CA ILE A 30 -3.57 -17.86 16.28
C ILE A 30 -2.98 -16.91 15.23
N SER A 31 -1.93 -17.31 14.51
CA SER A 31 -1.36 -16.47 13.45
C SER A 31 -2.36 -16.24 12.32
N PHE A 32 -3.17 -17.25 11.98
CA PHE A 32 -4.27 -17.10 11.02
C PHE A 32 -5.31 -16.08 11.47
N ILE A 33 -5.77 -16.12 12.72
CA ILE A 33 -6.71 -15.13 13.27
C ILE A 33 -6.13 -13.71 13.20
N ILE A 34 -4.86 -13.54 13.58
CA ILE A 34 -4.18 -12.24 13.53
C ILE A 34 -4.04 -11.78 12.07
N ALA A 35 -3.69 -12.67 11.14
CA ALA A 35 -3.58 -12.32 9.73
C ALA A 35 -4.93 -11.90 9.13
N LEU A 36 -6.03 -12.53 9.52
CA LEU A 36 -7.38 -12.09 9.13
C LEU A 36 -7.69 -10.67 9.64
N PHE A 37 -7.27 -10.35 10.86
CA PHE A 37 -7.39 -8.99 11.42
C PHE A 37 -6.56 -7.98 10.62
N ILE A 38 -5.32 -8.32 10.26
CA ILE A 38 -4.46 -7.48 9.40
C ILE A 38 -5.14 -7.25 8.04
N VAL A 39 -5.67 -8.30 7.41
CA VAL A 39 -6.40 -8.22 6.14
C VAL A 39 -7.67 -7.37 6.26
N PHE A 40 -8.38 -7.45 7.38
CA PHE A 40 -9.56 -6.63 7.62
C PHE A 40 -9.22 -5.14 7.63
N ILE A 41 -8.14 -4.77 8.33
CA ILE A 41 -7.64 -3.38 8.36
C ILE A 41 -7.17 -2.97 6.97
N TYR A 42 -6.39 -3.81 6.30
CA TYR A 42 -5.93 -3.56 4.93
C TYR A 42 -7.10 -3.27 3.99
N ARG A 43 -8.16 -4.09 4.01
CA ARG A 43 -9.36 -3.88 3.20
C ARG A 43 -10.09 -2.58 3.53
N LYS A 44 -10.13 -2.18 4.80
CA LYS A 44 -10.79 -0.94 5.23
C LYS A 44 -10.00 0.31 4.86
N THR A 45 -8.69 0.18 4.79
CA THR A 45 -7.77 1.29 4.50
C THR A 45 -7.32 1.33 3.02
N PHE A 46 -7.79 0.41 2.19
CA PHE A 46 -7.39 0.33 0.80
C PHE A 46 -7.94 1.52 -0.02
N THR A 47 -7.06 2.42 -0.43
CA THR A 47 -7.34 3.59 -1.30
C THR A 47 -6.77 3.46 -2.72
N GLY A 48 -6.11 2.35 -3.04
CA GLY A 48 -5.51 2.12 -4.35
C GLY A 48 -6.53 1.78 -5.45
N VAL A 49 -6.10 1.93 -6.70
CA VAL A 49 -6.93 1.68 -7.90
C VAL A 49 -7.05 0.18 -8.23
N VAL A 50 -6.14 -0.66 -7.72
CA VAL A 50 -6.05 -2.10 -8.07
C VAL A 50 -5.91 -2.97 -6.81
N TYR A 51 -7.04 -3.44 -6.28
CA TYR A 51 -7.05 -4.43 -5.19
C TYR A 51 -6.61 -5.81 -5.70
N SER A 52 -5.48 -6.32 -5.21
CA SER A 52 -4.98 -7.65 -5.58
C SER A 52 -5.43 -8.71 -4.56
N LYS A 53 -6.24 -9.68 -5.01
CA LYS A 53 -6.60 -10.86 -4.20
C LYS A 53 -5.37 -11.68 -3.81
N SER A 54 -4.37 -11.75 -4.70
CA SER A 54 -3.13 -12.48 -4.46
C SER A 54 -2.33 -11.89 -3.32
N PHE A 55 -2.37 -10.56 -3.15
CA PHE A 55 -1.67 -9.89 -2.05
C PHE A 55 -2.27 -10.22 -0.68
N VAL A 56 -3.59 -10.20 -0.57
CA VAL A 56 -4.29 -10.59 0.67
C VAL A 56 -4.02 -12.05 1.05
N LEU A 57 -3.98 -12.94 0.06
CA LEU A 57 -3.61 -14.34 0.27
C LEU A 57 -2.15 -14.45 0.75
N CYS A 58 -1.26 -13.62 0.20
CA CYS A 58 0.14 -13.55 0.60
C CYS A 58 0.29 -13.18 2.09
N ILE A 59 -0.42 -12.15 2.58
CA ILE A 59 -0.42 -11.76 4.00
C ILE A 59 -0.76 -12.94 4.92
N ILE A 60 -1.81 -13.68 4.58
CA ILE A 60 -2.28 -14.82 5.36
C ILE A 60 -1.23 -15.92 5.37
N LEU A 61 -0.71 -16.30 4.20
CA LEU A 61 0.32 -17.33 4.07
C LEU A 61 1.61 -16.93 4.79
N LEU A 62 2.06 -15.68 4.64
CA LEU A 62 3.28 -15.17 5.29
C LEU A 62 3.20 -15.36 6.81
N SER A 63 2.10 -14.97 7.43
CA SER A 63 1.94 -15.11 8.89
C SER A 63 1.87 -16.57 9.36
N MET A 64 1.18 -17.42 8.62
CA MET A 64 1.07 -18.85 8.95
C MET A 64 2.39 -19.59 8.77
N ILE A 65 3.09 -19.33 7.65
CA ILE A 65 4.38 -19.95 7.34
C ILE A 65 5.43 -19.52 8.36
N THR A 66 5.50 -18.23 8.71
CA THR A 66 6.46 -17.77 9.72
C THR A 66 6.16 -18.34 11.10
N ALA A 67 4.89 -18.45 11.49
CA ALA A 67 4.51 -19.11 12.74
C ALA A 67 4.92 -20.58 12.77
N LEU A 68 4.72 -21.31 11.66
CA LEU A 68 5.13 -22.70 11.53
C LEU A 68 6.65 -22.84 11.65
N ILE A 69 7.40 -22.03 10.89
CA ILE A 69 8.87 -22.02 10.90
C ILE A 69 9.40 -21.75 12.31
N ILE A 70 8.94 -20.69 12.97
CA ILE A 70 9.43 -20.32 14.30
C ILE A 70 9.03 -21.38 15.32
N LYS A 71 7.82 -21.95 15.25
CA LYS A 71 7.40 -22.98 16.19
C LYS A 71 8.24 -24.25 16.05
N THR A 72 8.63 -24.62 14.83
CA THR A 72 9.49 -25.78 14.56
C THR A 72 10.93 -25.56 15.03
N ILE A 73 11.43 -24.32 14.99
CA ILE A 73 12.84 -24.03 15.27
C ILE A 73 13.05 -23.43 16.67
N SER A 74 11.99 -23.12 17.40
CA SER A 74 12.07 -22.52 18.74
C SER A 74 12.92 -23.32 19.74
N SER A 75 13.17 -24.62 19.52
CA SER A 75 14.08 -25.43 20.35
C SER A 75 15.57 -25.18 20.07
N ASN A 76 15.90 -24.43 19.02
CA ASN A 76 17.27 -24.11 18.64
C ASN A 76 17.36 -22.64 18.19
N LEU A 77 17.57 -21.75 19.16
CA LEU A 77 17.78 -20.31 18.95
C LEU A 77 18.85 -20.00 17.88
N ALA A 78 19.94 -20.77 17.83
CA ALA A 78 21.01 -20.58 16.85
C ALA A 78 20.55 -20.92 15.41
N LEU A 79 19.72 -21.96 15.26
CA LEU A 79 19.12 -22.34 13.98
C LEU A 79 18.01 -21.36 13.55
N SER A 80 17.27 -20.79 14.53
CA SER A 80 16.22 -19.80 14.29
C SER A 80 16.79 -18.50 13.73
N LEU A 81 17.85 -17.97 14.36
CA LEU A 81 18.51 -16.73 13.93
C LEU A 81 19.10 -16.87 12.51
N GLY A 82 19.68 -18.04 12.20
CA GLY A 82 20.20 -18.36 10.87
C GLY A 82 19.12 -18.47 9.79
N MET A 83 17.97 -19.07 10.09
CA MET A 83 16.89 -19.22 9.11
C MET A 83 16.19 -17.89 8.81
N VAL A 84 15.96 -17.04 9.82
CA VAL A 84 15.41 -15.69 9.59
C VAL A 84 16.36 -14.87 8.72
N GLY A 85 17.67 -14.98 8.94
CA GLY A 85 18.71 -14.34 8.11
C GLY A 85 18.74 -14.84 6.67
N ALA A 86 18.53 -16.14 6.45
CA ALA A 86 18.44 -16.72 5.10
C ALA A 86 17.14 -16.32 4.38
N LEU A 87 16.03 -16.15 5.11
CA LEU A 87 14.77 -15.65 4.56
C LEU A 87 14.91 -14.20 4.06
N SER A 88 15.77 -13.40 4.69
CA SER A 88 16.15 -12.04 4.22
C SER A 88 16.83 -12.03 2.85
N ILE A 89 17.40 -13.16 2.42
CA ILE A 89 18.04 -13.32 1.10
C ILE A 89 17.00 -13.61 0.01
N VAL A 90 15.78 -14.03 0.38
CA VAL A 90 14.66 -14.20 -0.56
C VAL A 90 14.19 -12.83 -1.02
N ARG A 91 14.94 -12.25 -1.96
CA ARG A 91 14.61 -11.00 -2.61
C ARG A 91 13.34 -11.23 -3.40
N PHE A 92 12.26 -10.57 -2.99
CA PHE A 92 11.11 -10.39 -3.87
C PHE A 92 11.62 -9.67 -5.13
N ARG A 93 11.78 -10.44 -6.22
CA ARG A 93 12.31 -9.95 -7.50
C ARG A 93 11.31 -9.08 -8.26
N THR A 94 10.11 -8.92 -7.72
CA THR A 94 9.07 -8.02 -8.19
C THR A 94 8.98 -6.82 -7.25
N ALA A 95 9.04 -5.61 -7.80
CA ALA A 95 8.77 -4.39 -7.03
C ALA A 95 7.40 -4.51 -6.37
N VAL A 96 7.36 -4.41 -5.04
CA VAL A 96 6.09 -4.27 -4.31
C VAL A 96 5.53 -2.92 -4.73
N LYS A 97 4.33 -2.93 -5.32
CA LYS A 97 3.72 -1.75 -5.96
C LYS A 97 3.57 -0.55 -5.03
N GLU A 98 3.41 -0.77 -3.73
CA GLU A 98 3.27 0.31 -2.74
C GLU A 98 4.11 0.03 -1.48
N PRO A 99 4.81 1.04 -0.91
CA PRO A 99 5.57 0.87 0.33
C PRO A 99 4.68 0.48 1.52
N VAL A 100 3.41 0.90 1.50
CA VAL A 100 2.39 0.54 2.50
C VAL A 100 2.12 -0.96 2.51
N ASP A 101 1.98 -1.59 1.34
CA ASP A 101 1.80 -3.05 1.20
C ASP A 101 2.97 -3.81 1.85
N THR A 102 4.19 -3.29 1.72
CA THR A 102 5.39 -3.87 2.34
C THR A 102 5.31 -3.83 3.86
N ALA A 103 4.83 -2.73 4.45
CA ALA A 103 4.63 -2.62 5.90
C ALA A 103 3.62 -3.66 6.41
N PHE A 104 2.52 -3.91 5.68
CA PHE A 104 1.55 -4.94 6.03
C PHE A 104 2.13 -6.35 5.96
N MET A 105 2.99 -6.64 4.98
CA MET A 105 3.70 -7.92 4.92
C MET A 105 4.64 -8.10 6.12
N PHE A 106 5.41 -7.07 6.49
CA PHE A 106 6.27 -7.12 7.67
C PHE A 106 5.48 -7.29 8.97
N TRP A 107 4.33 -6.63 9.09
CA TRP A 107 3.46 -6.82 10.23
C TRP A 107 2.94 -8.27 10.31
N ALA A 108 2.54 -8.87 9.20
CA ALA A 108 2.13 -10.28 9.15
C ALA A 108 3.25 -11.24 9.56
N ILE A 109 4.49 -10.98 9.10
CA ILE A 109 5.69 -11.73 9.50
C ILE A 109 5.94 -11.61 10.99
N ALA A 110 5.95 -10.39 11.54
CA ALA A 110 6.18 -10.13 12.96
C ALA A 110 5.11 -10.80 13.84
N ALA A 111 3.84 -10.71 13.45
CA ALA A 111 2.73 -11.40 14.11
C ALA A 111 2.92 -12.93 14.12
N GLY A 112 3.33 -13.50 12.98
CA GLY A 112 3.61 -14.93 12.87
C GLY A 112 4.81 -15.36 13.72
N ILE A 113 5.87 -14.55 13.81
CA ILE A 113 7.03 -14.84 14.67
C ILE A 113 6.60 -14.88 16.15
N MET A 114 5.86 -13.87 16.62
CA MET A 114 5.39 -13.84 18.02
C MET A 114 4.45 -15.02 18.33
N ALA A 115 3.54 -15.37 17.40
CA ALA A 115 2.68 -16.53 17.56
C ALA A 115 3.48 -17.85 17.55
N GLY A 116 4.47 -18.01 16.66
CA GLY A 116 5.34 -19.18 16.60
C GLY A 116 6.22 -19.36 17.84
N ALA A 117 6.65 -18.25 18.45
CA ALA A 117 7.40 -18.24 19.71
C ALA A 117 6.54 -18.59 20.94
N GLY A 118 5.23 -18.79 20.77
CA GLY A 118 4.29 -19.05 21.88
C GLY A 118 3.86 -17.80 22.65
N LEU A 119 4.25 -16.60 22.20
CA LEU A 119 3.91 -15.31 22.81
C LEU A 119 2.57 -14.78 22.27
N TYR A 120 1.51 -15.59 22.40
CA TYR A 120 0.22 -15.33 21.76
C TYR A 120 -0.42 -14.01 22.20
N LEU A 121 -0.36 -13.71 23.50
CA LEU A 121 -0.98 -12.51 24.07
C LEU A 121 -0.30 -11.23 23.55
N ILE A 122 1.04 -11.27 23.44
CA ILE A 122 1.85 -10.17 22.91
C ILE A 122 1.58 -10.02 21.40
N ALA A 123 1.48 -11.12 20.67
CA ALA A 123 1.16 -11.10 19.24
C ALA A 123 -0.19 -10.40 18.96
N LEU A 124 -1.19 -10.70 19.78
CA LEU A 124 -2.55 -10.16 19.65
C LEU A 124 -2.61 -8.68 20.03
N ILE A 125 -2.05 -8.30 21.19
CA ILE A 125 -2.02 -6.89 21.64
C ILE A 125 -1.18 -6.04 20.70
N GLY A 126 0.02 -6.50 20.32
CA GLY A 126 0.90 -5.78 19.41
C GLY A 126 0.25 -5.54 18.06
N SER A 127 -0.45 -6.55 17.52
CA SER A 127 -1.21 -6.39 16.28
C SER A 127 -2.40 -5.44 16.46
N LEU A 128 -3.13 -5.52 17.57
CA LEU A 128 -4.22 -4.58 17.84
C LEU A 128 -3.73 -3.13 17.85
N ILE A 129 -2.62 -2.84 18.54
CA ILE A 129 -2.04 -1.50 18.65
C ILE A 129 -1.59 -0.98 17.27
N LEU A 130 -0.84 -1.79 16.51
CA LEU A 130 -0.40 -1.43 15.15
C LEU A 130 -1.60 -1.18 14.22
N GLY A 131 -2.66 -1.97 14.37
CA GLY A 131 -3.87 -1.80 13.61
C GLY A 131 -4.62 -0.51 13.91
N VAL A 132 -4.78 -0.21 15.21
CA VAL A 132 -5.44 1.02 15.66
C VAL A 132 -4.65 2.25 15.22
N ILE A 133 -3.33 2.26 15.41
CA ILE A 133 -2.52 3.44 15.06
C ILE A 133 -2.51 3.69 13.55
N TYR A 134 -2.46 2.63 12.74
CA TYR A 134 -2.55 2.74 11.29
C TYR A 134 -3.94 3.23 10.85
N TYR A 135 -5.01 2.69 11.44
CA TYR A 135 -6.38 3.13 11.14
C TYR A 135 -6.63 4.59 11.49
N ILE A 136 -6.13 5.05 12.65
CA ILE A 136 -6.20 6.46 13.06
C ILE A 136 -5.38 7.34 12.11
N SER A 137 -4.14 6.94 11.79
CA SER A 137 -3.26 7.69 10.88
C SER A 137 -3.90 7.88 9.50
N PHE A 138 -4.57 6.84 9.00
CA PHE A 138 -5.35 6.94 7.78
C PHE A 138 -6.54 7.90 7.91
N GLY A 139 -7.30 7.82 9.00
CA GLY A 139 -8.44 8.69 9.27
C GLY A 139 -8.06 10.18 9.47
N MET A 140 -6.86 10.45 10.00
CA MET A 140 -6.31 11.81 10.16
C MET A 140 -5.88 12.44 8.83
N GLY A 141 -5.95 11.69 7.72
CA GLY A 141 -5.80 12.25 6.39
C GLY A 141 -4.38 12.72 6.14
N PHE A 142 -3.43 11.79 6.07
CA PHE A 142 -2.34 11.94 5.11
C PHE A 142 -2.99 12.00 3.71
N LYS A 143 -3.46 13.20 3.33
CA LYS A 143 -3.95 13.49 1.99
C LYS A 143 -2.76 13.33 1.06
N PHE A 144 -2.55 12.11 0.56
CA PHE A 144 -1.71 11.90 -0.60
C PHE A 144 -2.38 12.66 -1.73
N LYS A 145 -1.83 13.83 -2.00
CA LYS A 145 -2.14 14.62 -3.18
C LYS A 145 -1.83 13.72 -4.37
N SER A 146 -2.86 13.14 -4.97
CA SER A 146 -2.67 12.29 -6.13
C SER A 146 -2.27 13.19 -7.29
N GLN A 147 -1.04 12.98 -7.75
CA GLN A 147 -0.51 13.61 -8.93
C GLN A 147 -1.05 12.85 -10.14
N TYR A 148 -1.56 13.58 -11.12
CA TYR A 148 -2.05 13.01 -12.36
C TYR A 148 -1.25 13.61 -13.51
N LEU A 149 -0.98 12.81 -14.53
CA LEU A 149 -0.52 13.31 -15.83
C LEU A 149 -1.72 13.54 -16.72
N LEU A 150 -2.00 14.81 -16.98
CA LEU A 150 -2.94 15.25 -18.00
C LEU A 150 -2.20 15.35 -19.33
N VAL A 151 -2.52 14.44 -20.25
CA VAL A 151 -1.99 14.41 -21.62
C VAL A 151 -3.04 15.03 -22.54
N LEU A 152 -2.69 16.15 -23.15
CA LEU A 152 -3.53 16.89 -24.08
C LEU A 152 -2.92 16.83 -25.47
N ARG A 153 -3.68 16.35 -26.45
CA ARG A 153 -3.30 16.38 -27.86
C ARG A 153 -4.26 17.31 -28.61
N TYR A 154 -3.74 18.35 -29.24
CA TYR A 154 -4.53 19.41 -29.85
C TYR A 154 -3.86 20.01 -31.09
N ASN A 155 -4.64 20.72 -31.91
CA ASN A 155 -4.13 21.48 -33.05
C ASN A 155 -3.52 22.82 -32.58
N ILE A 156 -2.48 23.31 -33.26
CA ILE A 156 -1.79 24.56 -32.91
C ILE A 156 -2.73 25.77 -32.76
N ILE A 157 -3.85 25.78 -33.49
CA ILE A 157 -4.86 26.85 -33.45
C ILE A 157 -5.49 26.98 -32.05
N SER A 158 -5.59 25.88 -31.31
CA SER A 158 -6.27 25.79 -30.01
C SER A 158 -5.33 26.02 -28.81
N GLU A 159 -4.04 26.28 -29.08
CA GLU A 159 -3.00 26.37 -28.05
C GLU A 159 -3.30 27.44 -27.00
N ASN A 160 -3.70 28.63 -27.44
CA ASN A 160 -3.98 29.76 -26.54
C ASN A 160 -5.14 29.48 -25.58
N GLU A 161 -6.15 28.72 -26.01
CA GLU A 161 -7.29 28.37 -25.17
C GLU A 161 -6.93 27.29 -24.15
N ILE A 162 -6.17 26.28 -24.58
CA ILE A 162 -5.73 25.18 -23.72
C ILE A 162 -4.78 25.67 -22.64
N VAL A 163 -3.82 26.51 -23.00
CA VAL A 163 -2.88 27.11 -22.05
C VAL A 163 -3.62 27.93 -20.99
N LYS A 164 -4.62 28.73 -21.38
CA LYS A 164 -5.48 29.48 -20.42
C LYS A 164 -6.23 28.55 -19.47
N ARG A 165 -6.85 27.48 -19.99
CA ARG A 165 -7.60 26.51 -19.18
C ARG A 165 -6.68 25.74 -18.23
N VAL A 166 -5.47 25.38 -18.65
CA VAL A 166 -4.47 24.74 -17.77
C VAL A 166 -3.96 25.71 -16.70
N HIS A 167 -3.71 26.98 -17.04
CA HIS A 167 -3.32 28.00 -16.06
C HIS A 167 -4.39 28.28 -14.99
N SER A 168 -5.66 27.98 -15.28
CA SER A 168 -6.76 28.11 -14.32
C SER A 168 -6.79 26.99 -13.25
N LEU A 169 -6.02 25.91 -13.46
CA LEU A 169 -5.91 24.81 -12.52
C LEU A 169 -5.06 25.24 -11.30
N PRO A 170 -5.43 24.80 -10.09
CA PRO A 170 -4.82 25.28 -8.85
C PRO A 170 -3.32 24.97 -8.75
N LYS A 171 -2.87 23.84 -9.30
CA LYS A 171 -1.46 23.47 -9.41
C LYS A 171 -1.23 22.64 -10.67
N TYR A 172 -0.32 23.10 -11.52
CA TYR A 172 0.10 22.40 -12.73
C TYR A 172 1.62 22.58 -12.92
N LYS A 173 2.28 21.57 -13.49
CA LYS A 173 3.69 21.63 -13.93
C LYS A 173 3.78 21.02 -15.33
N LEU A 174 4.27 21.78 -16.30
CA LEU A 174 4.52 21.23 -17.63
C LEU A 174 5.70 20.26 -17.56
N LYS A 175 5.48 18.98 -17.91
CA LYS A 175 6.54 17.95 -17.96
C LYS A 175 7.19 17.92 -19.34
N SER A 176 6.36 17.90 -20.38
CA SER A 176 6.84 17.82 -21.75
C SER A 176 5.84 18.47 -22.71
N LYS A 177 6.37 19.00 -23.80
CA LYS A 177 5.60 19.52 -24.93
C LYS A 177 6.30 19.10 -26.21
N SER A 178 5.59 18.35 -27.04
CA SER A 178 6.09 17.84 -28.32
C SER A 178 5.29 18.43 -29.47
N PHE A 179 5.99 18.75 -30.55
CA PHE A 179 5.42 19.32 -31.76
C PHE A 179 5.54 18.30 -32.89
N SER A 180 4.41 17.89 -33.45
CA SER A 180 4.34 17.00 -34.61
C SER A 180 3.53 17.68 -35.71
N LYS A 181 4.23 18.37 -36.62
CA LYS A 181 3.68 19.16 -37.74
C LYS A 181 2.67 20.22 -37.27
N ASN A 182 1.38 19.89 -37.23
CA ASN A 182 0.28 20.79 -36.87
C ASN A 182 -0.43 20.37 -35.58
N ILE A 183 0.10 19.34 -34.91
CA ILE A 183 -0.44 18.75 -33.68
C ILE A 183 0.57 18.95 -32.56
N ILE A 184 0.10 19.48 -31.44
CA ILE A 184 0.86 19.66 -30.22
C ILE A 184 0.37 18.62 -29.21
N GLU A 185 1.33 17.91 -28.60
CA GLU A 185 1.07 17.05 -27.45
C GLU A 185 1.72 17.70 -26.22
N SER A 186 0.92 18.07 -25.23
CA SER A 186 1.38 18.67 -23.98
C SER A 186 1.01 17.78 -22.81
N THR A 187 1.99 17.47 -21.98
CA THR A 187 1.81 16.66 -20.77
C THR A 187 2.03 17.53 -19.55
N TYR A 188 0.98 17.65 -18.74
CA TYR A 188 0.97 18.42 -17.50
C TYR A 188 0.83 17.49 -16.30
N GLU A 189 1.65 17.70 -15.29
CA GLU A 189 1.44 17.14 -13.96
C GLU A 189 0.46 18.05 -13.22
N ILE A 190 -0.70 17.52 -12.84
CA ILE A 190 -1.76 18.25 -12.14
C ILE A 190 -2.04 17.58 -10.79
N GLU A 191 -2.29 18.41 -9.77
CA GLU A 191 -2.64 17.94 -8.43
C GLU A 191 -4.16 17.97 -8.28
N LEU A 192 -4.79 16.80 -8.13
CA LEU A 192 -6.24 16.73 -7.94
C LEU A 192 -6.58 16.28 -6.53
N PHE A 193 -7.62 16.87 -5.96
CA PHE A 193 -8.14 16.45 -4.67
C PHE A 193 -9.01 15.21 -4.87
N GLY A 194 -8.43 14.02 -4.68
CA GLY A 194 -9.17 12.76 -4.78
C GLY A 194 -10.44 12.73 -3.91
N LYS A 195 -11.55 12.30 -4.52
CA LYS A 195 -12.87 12.22 -3.89
C LYS A 195 -12.89 11.34 -2.65
N ASN A 196 -13.41 11.87 -1.55
CA ASN A 196 -13.97 11.07 -0.45
C ASN A 196 -15.49 11.05 -0.59
N LYS A 197 -16.09 9.87 -0.85
CA LYS A 197 -17.55 9.72 -1.05
C LYS A 197 -18.32 10.15 0.22
N LYS A 198 -19.06 11.27 0.14
CA LYS A 198 -20.47 11.43 0.61
C LYS A 198 -20.95 12.90 0.57
N LYS A 199 -21.83 13.22 -0.40
CA LYS A 199 -23.15 13.92 -0.24
C LYS A 199 -23.72 14.19 -1.64
N SER A 200 -24.80 13.49 -2.02
CA SER A 200 -26.20 13.96 -2.00
C SER A 200 -26.50 14.90 -3.17
N ARG A 201 -27.06 14.38 -4.27
CA ARG A 201 -28.46 14.61 -4.69
C ARG A 201 -28.99 16.01 -4.31
N ALA A 202 -29.43 16.72 -5.35
CA ALA A 202 -30.10 18.03 -5.41
C ALA A 202 -29.19 19.25 -5.61
N ALA A 203 -28.91 19.59 -6.87
CA ALA A 203 -28.79 20.98 -7.32
C ALA A 203 -28.92 21.05 -8.85
N SER A 204 -30.10 21.47 -9.27
CA SER A 204 -30.44 22.29 -10.45
C SER A 204 -29.40 22.53 -11.56
N ARG A 205 -29.92 22.42 -12.80
CA ARG A 205 -29.36 22.69 -14.14
C ARG A 205 -28.58 24.01 -14.38
N GLN A 206 -28.18 24.77 -13.36
CA GLN A 206 -27.43 26.04 -13.50
C GLN A 206 -26.13 26.12 -12.69
N ALA A 207 -25.75 25.07 -11.93
CA ALA A 207 -24.49 25.07 -11.16
C ALA A 207 -23.27 24.46 -11.89
N ALA A 208 -23.38 24.10 -13.18
CA ALA A 208 -22.32 23.42 -13.94
C ALA A 208 -21.12 24.33 -14.33
N VAL A 209 -21.14 25.62 -13.97
CA VAL A 209 -20.10 26.60 -14.35
C VAL A 209 -18.97 26.72 -13.29
N ALA A 210 -19.07 26.00 -12.16
CA ALA A 210 -18.10 26.09 -11.07
C ALA A 210 -17.51 24.74 -10.61
N LEU A 211 -17.40 23.74 -11.50
CA LEU A 211 -16.73 22.47 -11.16
C LEU A 211 -15.23 22.59 -11.44
N LYS A 212 -14.54 23.23 -10.48
CA LYS A 212 -13.11 23.47 -10.48
C LYS A 212 -12.35 22.18 -10.13
N GLY A 213 -12.23 21.27 -11.10
CA GLY A 213 -11.23 20.19 -11.10
C GLY A 213 -11.22 19.28 -9.87
N GLU A 214 -12.40 18.89 -9.37
CA GLU A 214 -12.52 18.01 -8.19
C GLU A 214 -12.50 16.51 -8.55
N ASP A 215 -12.84 16.12 -9.79
CA ASP A 215 -12.91 14.72 -10.23
C ASP A 215 -12.23 14.47 -11.59
N GLU A 216 -11.73 13.24 -11.81
CA GLU A 216 -11.14 12.79 -13.09
C GLU A 216 -12.09 13.01 -14.28
N SER A 217 -13.38 12.68 -14.09
CA SER A 217 -14.42 12.91 -15.10
C SER A 217 -14.60 14.39 -15.41
N ASP A 218 -14.57 15.23 -14.38
CA ASP A 218 -14.86 16.66 -14.51
C ASP A 218 -13.78 17.37 -15.31
N ILE A 219 -12.53 16.91 -15.22
CA ILE A 219 -11.42 17.46 -16.02
C ILE A 219 -11.50 16.99 -17.46
N LEU A 220 -11.84 15.71 -17.70
CA LEU A 220 -12.08 15.21 -19.05
C LEU A 220 -13.20 16.01 -19.74
N TYR A 221 -14.29 16.31 -19.04
CA TYR A 221 -15.36 17.17 -19.55
C TYR A 221 -14.91 18.62 -19.72
N TYR A 222 -14.15 19.17 -18.77
CA TYR A 222 -13.66 20.56 -18.82
C TYR A 222 -12.83 20.88 -20.06
N PHE A 223 -12.09 19.91 -20.60
CA PHE A 223 -11.30 20.10 -21.82
C PHE A 223 -12.04 19.69 -23.11
N LYS A 224 -13.13 18.90 -23.02
CA LYS A 224 -13.81 18.30 -24.19
C LYS A 224 -14.48 19.32 -25.13
N ASP A 225 -14.87 20.48 -24.61
CA ASP A 225 -15.58 21.53 -25.38
C ASP A 225 -14.64 22.47 -26.17
N ILE A 226 -13.36 22.12 -26.33
CA ILE A 226 -12.38 22.93 -27.07
C ILE A 226 -12.34 22.49 -28.53
N GLU A 227 -12.65 23.40 -29.45
CA GLU A 227 -12.50 23.17 -30.89
C GLU A 227 -11.03 22.92 -31.23
N GLY A 228 -10.72 21.81 -31.92
CA GLY A 228 -9.36 21.42 -32.31
C GLY A 228 -8.60 20.54 -31.31
N LEU A 229 -9.25 20.12 -30.22
CA LEU A 229 -8.76 19.08 -29.34
C LEU A 229 -8.96 17.68 -29.96
N LEU A 230 -7.88 16.91 -30.05
CA LEU A 230 -7.88 15.57 -30.65
C LEU A 230 -8.02 14.47 -29.58
N ASN A 231 -7.38 14.65 -28.43
CA ASN A 231 -7.45 13.70 -27.33
C ASN A 231 -7.14 14.36 -25.99
N VAL A 232 -7.84 13.90 -24.94
CA VAL A 232 -7.53 14.19 -23.54
C VAL A 232 -7.45 12.86 -22.82
N SER A 233 -6.32 12.61 -22.19
CA SER A 233 -6.09 11.43 -21.37
C SER A 233 -5.58 11.84 -20.00
N LEU A 234 -6.14 11.21 -18.97
CA LEU A 234 -5.76 11.42 -17.58
C LEU A 234 -5.16 10.11 -17.10
N ILE A 235 -3.87 10.15 -16.77
CA ILE A 235 -3.11 8.98 -16.32
C ILE A 235 -2.77 9.21 -14.86
N SER A 236 -3.21 8.32 -13.97
CA SER A 236 -2.80 8.34 -12.57
C SER A 236 -1.28 8.20 -12.50
N TYR A 237 -0.61 9.21 -11.96
CA TYR A 237 0.84 9.24 -11.87
C TYR A 237 1.24 9.03 -10.41
N GLN A 238 1.58 7.78 -10.09
CA GLN A 238 2.22 7.46 -8.83
C GLN A 238 3.69 7.86 -9.01
N ASN A 239 4.15 8.87 -8.28
CA ASN A 239 5.54 9.30 -8.34
C ASN A 239 6.40 8.20 -7.70
N ASP A 240 6.76 7.17 -8.47
CA ASP A 240 7.55 6.01 -8.02
C ASP A 240 9.03 6.35 -7.79
N PHE A 241 9.44 7.60 -8.01
CA PHE A 241 10.78 8.07 -7.69
C PHE A 241 10.72 9.49 -7.11
N GLY A 242 11.29 9.64 -5.91
CA GLY A 242 11.17 10.81 -5.06
C GLY A 242 11.82 12.09 -5.57
N GLU A 243 11.44 13.17 -4.89
CA GLU A 243 12.40 14.14 -4.35
C GLU A 243 12.40 14.00 -2.83
#